data_AF-A0A0B7F5J7-F1
#
_entry.id   AF-A0A0B7F5J7-F1
#
_cell.length_a   1.000
_cell.length_b   1.000
_cell.length_c   1.000
_cell.angle_alpha   90.00
_cell.angle_beta   90.00
_cell.angle_gamma   90.00
#
_symmetry.space_group_name_H-M   'P 1'
#
loop_
_entity.id
_entity.type
_entity.pdbx_description
1 polymer ?
#
loop_
_entity_poly.entity_id
_entity_poly.type
_entity_poly.pdbx_seq_one_letter_code
_entity_poly.pdbx_strand_id
1 'polypeptide(L)'
;MLRQFGSYATSKMRARLLLGAHSKLNVCAQRHVRFGTDVSSSKLVPPLGSKVVVAMSGGVDSSVTAALLKRDRQDLQISAVFMRNWDTRDESGSDVGCEWEKDWEDVKRVCQHIGIPYQLKDFSREYWNRVFTPALDAWANGRTPNPDVFCNREIKFGALFESVIPQNDNDTWLATGHYANILYHQGRPRMMRAKDINKDQTYYLSSVGESKLRRTLFPLSDLTKPTIRTLAQEMRLPTAEREESMGLCFVGERRKFDQFLSEYMAHTSGPIFLYPSMRKVGEHNGMHTLTIGQNARIPGQPKKLNHPALMCTSVKLANWKWISEHSEEVKVKGIQFNWNTYTGSNST
;
A
#
# COMPACT_ATOMS: atom_id res chain seq x y z
N MET A 1 11.87 -72.70 -21.05
CA MET A 1 12.24 -73.49 -19.86
C MET A 1 11.77 -72.71 -18.63
N LEU A 2 10.54 -73.04 -18.19
CA LEU A 2 9.97 -72.98 -16.82
C LEU A 2 9.81 -71.59 -16.14
N ARG A 3 8.73 -71.20 -15.45
CA ARG A 3 7.35 -71.68 -15.16
C ARG A 3 6.62 -70.47 -14.53
N GLN A 4 5.34 -70.15 -14.82
CA GLN A 4 4.11 -70.68 -14.16
C GLN A 4 4.06 -70.25 -12.67
N PHE A 5 3.07 -69.58 -12.08
CA PHE A 5 1.59 -69.65 -12.00
C PHE A 5 1.14 -68.35 -11.28
N GLY A 6 -0.12 -67.90 -11.17
CA GLY A 6 -1.43 -68.48 -11.41
C GLY A 6 -2.48 -67.53 -10.78
N SER A 7 -3.64 -67.49 -11.43
CA SER A 7 -4.94 -67.00 -10.97
C SER A 7 -5.25 -67.31 -9.49
N TYR A 8 -6.00 -66.47 -8.78
CA TYR A 8 -7.34 -66.83 -8.28
C TYR A 8 -8.07 -65.63 -7.65
N ALA A 9 -9.34 -65.54 -8.03
CA ALA A 9 -10.31 -64.53 -7.68
C ALA A 9 -11.06 -64.85 -6.36
N THR A 10 -11.88 -63.88 -5.96
CA THR A 10 -13.06 -63.95 -5.07
C THR A 10 -12.81 -63.79 -3.57
N SER A 11 -13.19 -62.65 -2.98
CA SER A 11 -14.51 -62.30 -2.42
C SER A 11 -14.81 -63.02 -1.10
N LYS A 12 -14.77 -62.28 0.03
CA LYS A 12 -15.93 -61.91 0.86
C LYS A 12 -15.53 -61.39 2.26
N MET A 13 -16.27 -60.36 2.65
CA MET A 13 -16.82 -60.09 3.98
C MET A 13 -15.93 -59.70 5.18
N ARG A 14 -16.25 -58.48 5.67
CA ARG A 14 -16.55 -58.09 7.06
C ARG A 14 -15.48 -58.30 8.13
N ALA A 15 -15.04 -57.20 8.76
CA ALA A 15 -15.43 -56.86 10.13
C ALA A 15 -14.86 -55.49 10.57
N ARG A 16 -15.69 -54.72 11.27
CA ARG A 16 -15.36 -53.55 12.08
C ARG A 16 -14.32 -53.90 13.16
N LEU A 17 -13.47 -52.95 13.56
CA LEU A 17 -13.17 -52.72 14.97
C LEU A 17 -12.74 -51.26 15.24
N LEU A 18 -13.18 -50.75 16.39
CA LEU A 18 -13.06 -49.40 16.95
C LEU A 18 -11.79 -49.26 17.82
N LEU A 19 -11.53 -48.00 18.25
CA LEU A 19 -10.62 -47.52 19.33
C LEU A 19 -9.16 -47.35 18.88
N GLY A 20 -8.41 -46.28 19.21
CA GLY A 20 -8.49 -45.28 20.28
C GLY A 20 -7.11 -45.17 20.96
N ALA A 21 -6.79 -44.00 21.52
CA ALA A 21 -5.60 -43.65 22.35
C ALA A 21 -4.31 -43.24 21.60
N HIS A 22 -3.91 -41.96 21.65
CA HIS A 22 -3.23 -41.21 22.74
C HIS A 22 -1.74 -41.54 22.89
N SER A 23 -0.89 -40.55 22.61
CA SER A 23 0.38 -40.38 23.33
C SER A 23 0.62 -38.91 23.64
N LYS A 24 0.85 -38.67 24.93
CA LYS A 24 1.12 -37.40 25.60
C LYS A 24 2.58 -37.00 25.38
N LEU A 25 2.87 -35.71 25.26
CA LEU A 25 4.12 -35.12 25.75
C LEU A 25 3.81 -33.75 26.34
N ASN A 26 4.09 -33.62 27.64
CA ASN A 26 3.78 -32.47 28.49
C ASN A 26 5.01 -31.53 28.58
N VAL A 27 4.72 -30.24 28.48
CA VAL A 27 5.17 -29.12 29.34
C VAL A 27 6.67 -28.84 29.50
N CYS A 28 7.07 -27.67 29.00
CA CYS A 28 7.93 -26.77 29.79
C CYS A 28 7.34 -25.36 29.74
N ALA A 29 6.96 -24.86 30.91
CA ALA A 29 6.30 -23.58 31.11
C ALA A 29 7.32 -22.44 31.17
N GLN A 30 7.09 -21.37 30.41
CA GLN A 30 7.68 -20.06 30.68
C GLN A 30 6.57 -19.00 30.82
N ARG A 31 6.77 -18.17 31.83
CA ARG A 31 5.82 -17.29 32.52
C ARG A 31 5.00 -16.41 31.57
N HIS A 32 3.68 -16.56 31.64
CA HIS A 32 2.72 -15.61 31.08
C HIS A 32 2.65 -14.35 31.93
N VAL A 33 3.03 -13.20 31.35
CA VAL A 33 2.51 -11.91 31.77
C VAL A 33 1.05 -11.87 31.31
N ARG A 34 0.10 -11.86 32.25
CA ARG A 34 -1.33 -11.77 31.98
C ARG A 34 -1.64 -10.39 31.38
N PHE A 35 -1.76 -10.31 30.06
CA PHE A 35 -2.55 -9.27 29.42
C PHE A 35 -3.99 -9.78 29.28
N GLY A 36 -4.94 -8.98 29.80
CA GLY A 36 -6.34 -9.35 29.92
C GLY A 36 -6.95 -9.90 28.63
N THR A 37 -7.63 -11.02 28.77
CA THR A 37 -8.51 -11.63 27.79
C THR A 37 -9.84 -10.89 27.80
N ASP A 38 -10.08 -9.97 26.85
CA ASP A 38 -11.39 -9.83 26.19
C ASP A 38 -11.34 -8.85 25.00
N VAL A 39 -11.06 -9.37 23.79
CA VAL A 39 -11.47 -8.75 22.52
C VAL A 39 -11.53 -9.83 21.44
N SER A 40 -12.72 -10.14 20.95
CA SER A 40 -12.87 -10.83 19.66
C SER A 40 -12.37 -9.90 18.54
N SER A 41 -11.12 -10.05 18.11
CA SER A 41 -10.58 -9.37 16.93
C SER A 41 -10.98 -10.14 15.67
N SER A 42 -12.24 -10.04 15.27
CA SER A 42 -12.74 -10.73 14.08
C SER A 42 -12.33 -9.99 12.80
N LYS A 43 -11.96 -10.75 11.78
CA LYS A 43 -11.92 -10.22 10.40
C LYS A 43 -13.36 -10.03 9.91
N LEU A 44 -13.54 -9.02 9.08
CA LEU A 44 -14.82 -8.76 8.44
C LEU A 44 -14.96 -9.62 7.20
N VAL A 45 -16.13 -10.24 7.07
CA VAL A 45 -16.47 -11.10 5.95
C VAL A 45 -17.66 -10.47 5.24
N PRO A 46 -17.54 -10.09 3.96
CA PRO A 46 -18.68 -9.63 3.17
C PRO A 46 -19.82 -10.66 3.20
N PRO A 47 -21.07 -10.24 3.41
CA PRO A 47 -22.24 -11.12 3.33
C PRO A 47 -22.35 -11.85 1.99
N LEU A 48 -23.05 -13.00 1.99
CA LEU A 48 -23.39 -13.75 0.78
C LEU A 48 -24.05 -12.83 -0.26
N GLY A 49 -23.62 -12.93 -1.52
CA GLY A 49 -24.16 -12.16 -2.62
C GLY A 49 -23.63 -10.72 -2.73
N SER A 50 -22.79 -10.27 -1.79
CA SER A 50 -22.18 -8.94 -1.86
C SER A 50 -21.37 -8.76 -3.14
N LYS A 51 -21.31 -7.51 -3.61
CA LYS A 51 -20.49 -7.11 -4.75
C LYS A 51 -19.10 -6.73 -4.26
N VAL A 52 -18.05 -7.27 -4.85
CA VAL A 52 -16.67 -6.88 -4.55
C VAL A 52 -16.03 -6.35 -5.83
N VAL A 53 -15.68 -5.07 -5.79
CA VAL A 53 -14.95 -4.42 -6.87
C VAL A 53 -13.46 -4.42 -6.50
N VAL A 54 -12.64 -5.07 -7.30
CA VAL A 54 -11.18 -5.13 -7.11
C VAL A 54 -10.53 -3.98 -7.87
N ALA A 55 -9.87 -3.08 -7.15
CA ALA A 55 -9.03 -2.05 -7.77
C ALA A 55 -7.76 -2.69 -8.32
N MET A 56 -7.68 -2.83 -9.64
CA MET A 56 -6.57 -3.45 -10.34
C MET A 56 -5.67 -2.39 -10.97
N SER A 57 -4.35 -2.55 -10.79
CA SER A 57 -3.35 -1.63 -11.32
C SER A 57 -2.55 -2.20 -12.50
N GLY A 58 -2.89 -3.40 -12.96
CA GLY A 58 -2.08 -4.18 -13.91
C GLY A 58 -0.88 -4.90 -13.26
N GLY A 59 -0.62 -4.67 -11.97
CA GLY A 59 0.44 -5.32 -11.22
C GLY A 59 0.04 -6.68 -10.64
N VAL A 60 1.05 -7.53 -10.37
CA VAL A 60 0.87 -8.90 -9.85
C VAL A 60 0.03 -8.98 -8.58
N ASP A 61 0.15 -8.01 -7.67
CA ASP A 61 -0.52 -8.05 -6.36
C ASP A 61 -2.04 -7.91 -6.52
N SER A 62 -2.46 -6.99 -7.39
CA SER A 62 -3.88 -6.81 -7.70
C SER A 62 -4.46 -7.97 -8.50
N SER A 63 -3.66 -8.59 -9.37
CA SER A 63 -4.04 -9.81 -10.11
C SER A 63 -4.27 -10.99 -9.19
N VAL A 64 -3.34 -11.23 -8.25
CA VAL A 64 -3.49 -12.30 -7.25
C VAL A 64 -4.66 -12.00 -6.32
N THR A 65 -4.88 -10.75 -5.95
CA THR A 65 -6.06 -10.33 -5.16
C THR A 65 -7.36 -10.73 -5.84
N ALA A 66 -7.53 -10.40 -7.12
CA ALA A 66 -8.72 -10.75 -7.89
C ALA A 66 -8.88 -12.28 -8.04
N ALA A 67 -7.78 -12.98 -8.34
CA ALA A 67 -7.79 -14.42 -8.53
C ALA A 67 -8.12 -15.19 -7.23
N LEU A 68 -7.56 -14.77 -6.09
CA LEU A 68 -7.87 -15.35 -4.78
C LEU A 68 -9.34 -15.16 -4.42
N LEU A 69 -9.87 -13.94 -4.58
CA LEU A 69 -11.29 -13.68 -4.33
C LEU A 69 -12.19 -14.52 -5.24
N LYS A 70 -11.88 -14.61 -6.53
CA LYS A 70 -12.65 -15.43 -7.49
C LYS A 70 -12.61 -16.92 -7.15
N ARG A 71 -11.45 -17.43 -6.70
CA ARG A 71 -11.26 -18.85 -6.35
C ARG A 71 -11.93 -19.21 -5.02
N ASP A 72 -11.71 -18.38 -3.99
CA ASP A 72 -12.02 -18.72 -2.60
C ASP A 72 -13.41 -18.23 -2.16
N ARG A 73 -14.02 -17.28 -2.89
CA ARG A 73 -15.30 -16.64 -2.54
C ARG A 73 -16.30 -16.70 -3.68
N GLN A 74 -16.71 -17.92 -4.03
CA GLN A 74 -17.75 -18.19 -5.06
C GLN A 74 -19.13 -17.63 -4.67
N ASP A 75 -19.31 -17.29 -3.41
CA ASP A 75 -20.50 -16.67 -2.83
C ASP A 75 -20.61 -15.16 -3.11
N LEU A 76 -19.57 -14.55 -3.72
CA LEU A 76 -19.49 -13.11 -3.98
C LEU A 76 -19.53 -12.79 -5.48
N GLN A 77 -20.03 -11.60 -5.80
CA GLN A 77 -20.01 -11.06 -7.16
C GLN A 77 -18.74 -10.23 -7.38
N ILE A 78 -17.72 -10.84 -7.97
CA ILE A 78 -16.41 -10.21 -8.18
C ILE A 78 -16.38 -9.46 -9.52
N SER A 79 -15.92 -8.21 -9.50
CA SER A 79 -15.63 -7.40 -10.69
C SER A 79 -14.32 -6.62 -10.49
N ALA A 80 -13.74 -6.09 -11.56
CA ALA A 80 -12.53 -5.30 -11.51
C ALA A 80 -12.74 -3.87 -12.00
N VAL A 81 -11.96 -2.95 -11.46
CA VAL A 81 -11.86 -1.56 -11.93
C VAL A 81 -10.41 -1.17 -12.07
N PHE A 82 -10.05 -0.64 -13.24
CA PHE A 82 -8.78 0.02 -13.49
C PHE A 82 -8.99 1.53 -13.44
N MET A 83 -8.04 2.25 -12.84
CA MET A 83 -8.07 3.70 -12.76
C MET A 83 -7.04 4.30 -13.71
N ARG A 84 -7.49 5.15 -14.64
CA ARG A 84 -6.60 6.09 -15.32
C ARG A 84 -6.53 7.37 -14.50
N ASN A 85 -5.37 7.66 -13.91
CA ASN A 85 -5.17 8.83 -13.04
C ASN A 85 -4.14 9.82 -13.60
N TRP A 86 -3.44 9.44 -14.66
CA TRP A 86 -2.45 10.26 -15.32
C TRP A 86 -2.43 9.89 -16.80
N ASP A 87 -2.36 10.88 -17.67
CA ASP A 87 -2.18 10.69 -19.10
C ASP A 87 -0.99 11.55 -19.54
N THR A 88 0.07 10.92 -20.04
CA THR A 88 1.27 11.62 -20.51
C THR A 88 1.00 12.50 -21.74
N ARG A 89 -0.12 12.26 -22.43
CA ARG A 89 -0.60 13.13 -23.51
C ARG A 89 -1.07 14.49 -22.96
N ASP A 90 -1.60 14.52 -21.74
CA ASP A 90 -2.00 15.75 -21.07
C ASP A 90 -0.77 16.61 -20.68
N GLU A 91 0.42 16.00 -20.58
CA GLU A 91 1.69 16.69 -20.31
C GLU A 91 2.40 17.16 -21.59
N SER A 92 2.52 16.28 -22.59
CA SER A 92 3.46 16.45 -23.72
C SER A 92 2.82 16.58 -25.09
N GLY A 93 1.51 16.33 -25.21
CA GLY A 93 0.81 16.25 -26.50
C GLY A 93 1.32 15.14 -27.43
N SER A 94 2.11 14.20 -26.91
CA SER A 94 2.73 13.10 -27.69
C SER A 94 2.23 11.73 -27.23
N ASP A 95 2.06 10.80 -28.18
CA ASP A 95 1.66 9.40 -27.91
C ASP A 95 2.82 8.54 -27.36
N VAL A 96 4.00 9.13 -27.12
CA VAL A 96 5.17 8.43 -26.60
C VAL A 96 5.07 8.36 -25.09
N GLY A 97 4.46 7.29 -24.55
CA GLY A 97 4.45 7.05 -23.10
C GLY A 97 3.13 6.58 -22.48
N CYS A 98 2.22 5.95 -23.22
CA CYS A 98 0.98 5.40 -22.66
C CYS A 98 1.22 4.16 -21.75
N GLU A 99 1.93 4.32 -20.64
CA GLU A 99 2.16 3.26 -19.64
C GLU A 99 0.84 2.72 -19.11
N TRP A 100 -0.15 3.60 -18.89
CA TRP A 100 -1.48 3.20 -18.42
C TRP A 100 -2.22 2.28 -19.41
N GLU A 101 -1.96 2.38 -20.71
CA GLU A 101 -2.60 1.49 -21.72
C GLU A 101 -2.05 0.07 -21.63
N LYS A 102 -0.75 -0.08 -21.36
CA LYS A 102 -0.13 -1.40 -21.11
C LYS A 102 -0.69 -2.01 -19.83
N ASP A 103 -0.79 -1.21 -18.78
CA ASP A 103 -1.36 -1.65 -17.50
C ASP A 103 -2.83 -2.04 -17.65
N TRP A 104 -3.58 -1.29 -18.46
CA TRP A 104 -4.94 -1.62 -18.80
C TRP A 104 -5.05 -2.92 -19.58
N GLU A 105 -4.19 -3.15 -20.57
CA GLU A 105 -4.13 -4.42 -21.29
C GLU A 105 -3.84 -5.60 -20.35
N ASP A 106 -2.92 -5.43 -19.40
CA ASP A 106 -2.62 -6.43 -18.38
C ASP A 106 -3.85 -6.76 -17.52
N VAL A 107 -4.60 -5.73 -17.09
CA VAL A 107 -5.86 -5.94 -16.37
C VAL A 107 -6.87 -6.72 -17.22
N LYS A 108 -7.05 -6.35 -18.49
CA LYS A 108 -7.97 -7.06 -19.40
C LYS A 108 -7.58 -8.53 -19.53
N ARG A 109 -6.31 -8.82 -19.79
CA ARG A 109 -5.78 -10.19 -19.91
C ARG A 109 -6.01 -11.00 -18.64
N VAL A 110 -5.73 -10.43 -17.48
CA VAL A 110 -5.95 -11.11 -16.18
C VAL A 110 -7.44 -11.36 -15.95
N CYS A 111 -8.29 -10.36 -16.16
CA CYS A 111 -9.73 -10.50 -15.92
C CYS A 111 -10.39 -11.50 -16.86
N GLN A 112 -9.96 -11.55 -18.12
CA GLN A 112 -10.38 -12.58 -19.09
C GLN A 112 -9.91 -13.97 -18.65
N HIS A 113 -8.66 -14.11 -18.19
CA HIS A 113 -8.10 -15.37 -17.70
C HIS A 113 -8.87 -15.95 -16.50
N ILE A 114 -9.27 -15.10 -15.55
CA ILE A 114 -10.00 -15.54 -14.34
C ILE A 114 -11.53 -15.49 -14.49
N GLY A 115 -12.05 -14.93 -15.58
CA GLY A 115 -13.49 -14.85 -15.86
C GLY A 115 -14.25 -13.88 -14.95
N ILE A 116 -13.80 -12.63 -14.83
CA ILE A 116 -14.52 -11.55 -14.13
C ILE A 116 -14.73 -10.33 -15.04
N PRO A 117 -15.86 -9.59 -14.90
CA PRO A 117 -16.07 -8.34 -15.62
C PRO A 117 -15.11 -7.26 -15.14
N TYR A 118 -14.78 -6.32 -16.02
CA TYR A 118 -13.86 -5.23 -15.74
C TYR A 118 -14.31 -3.93 -16.39
N GLN A 119 -13.92 -2.79 -15.81
CA GLN A 119 -14.17 -1.45 -16.35
C GLN A 119 -12.97 -0.54 -16.13
N LEU A 120 -12.83 0.47 -16.99
CA LEU A 120 -11.89 1.57 -16.81
C LEU A 120 -12.65 2.79 -16.30
N LYS A 121 -12.10 3.46 -15.28
CA LYS A 121 -12.57 4.77 -14.82
C LYS A 121 -11.44 5.77 -14.87
N ASP A 122 -11.76 6.97 -15.31
CA ASP A 122 -10.82 8.08 -15.36
C ASP A 122 -11.00 8.98 -14.15
N PHE A 123 -9.91 9.17 -13.39
CA PHE A 123 -9.81 10.12 -12.29
C PHE A 123 -8.59 11.04 -12.44
N SER A 124 -8.12 11.26 -13.68
CA SER A 124 -7.03 12.19 -14.00
C SER A 124 -7.29 13.60 -13.45
N ARG A 125 -8.52 14.10 -13.62
CA ARG A 125 -8.95 15.40 -13.08
C ARG A 125 -8.88 15.44 -11.56
N GLU A 126 -9.38 14.42 -10.87
CA GLU A 126 -9.35 14.34 -9.42
C GLU A 126 -7.91 14.21 -8.90
N TYR A 127 -7.09 13.39 -9.55
CA TYR A 127 -5.68 13.23 -9.20
C TYR A 127 -4.93 14.55 -9.34
N TRP A 128 -5.10 15.24 -10.47
CA TRP A 128 -4.48 16.54 -10.70
C TRP A 128 -4.82 17.53 -9.59
N ASN A 129 -6.12 17.73 -9.33
CA ASN A 129 -6.58 18.76 -8.41
C ASN A 129 -6.40 18.42 -6.92
N ARG A 130 -6.54 17.14 -6.55
CA ARG A 130 -6.57 16.72 -5.12
C ARG A 130 -5.25 16.13 -4.63
N VAL A 131 -4.38 15.71 -5.53
CA VAL A 131 -3.09 15.08 -5.19
C VAL A 131 -1.93 15.88 -5.74
N PHE A 132 -1.92 16.16 -7.04
CA PHE A 132 -0.76 16.74 -7.71
C PHE A 132 -0.59 18.23 -7.41
N THR A 133 -1.63 19.05 -7.59
CA THR A 133 -1.58 20.49 -7.29
C THR A 133 -1.21 20.77 -5.82
N PRO A 134 -1.80 20.11 -4.81
CA PRO A 134 -1.37 20.30 -3.42
C PRO A 134 0.09 19.86 -3.17
N ALA A 135 0.59 18.87 -3.90
CA ALA A 135 1.99 18.47 -3.82
C ALA A 135 2.92 19.53 -4.43
N LEU A 136 2.56 20.11 -5.59
CA LEU A 136 3.25 21.27 -6.19
C LEU A 136 3.32 22.44 -5.22
N ASP A 137 2.22 22.79 -4.57
CA ASP A 137 2.19 23.85 -3.56
C ASP A 137 3.12 23.54 -2.38
N ALA A 138 3.14 22.29 -1.90
CA ALA A 138 4.03 21.87 -0.82
C ALA A 138 5.51 21.98 -1.23
N TRP A 139 5.87 21.50 -2.42
CA TRP A 139 7.22 21.63 -2.98
C TRP A 139 7.62 23.09 -3.17
N ALA A 140 6.73 23.93 -3.68
CA ALA A 140 6.97 25.36 -3.86
C ALA A 140 7.29 26.07 -2.54
N ASN A 141 6.68 25.60 -1.44
CA ASN A 141 6.94 26.09 -0.09
C ASN A 141 8.08 25.35 0.63
N GLY A 142 8.94 24.62 -0.10
CA GLY A 142 10.12 23.96 0.43
C GLY A 142 9.84 22.74 1.32
N ARG A 143 8.65 22.14 1.21
CA ARG A 143 8.28 20.90 1.91
C ARG A 143 8.45 19.70 0.98
N THR A 144 8.63 18.52 1.56
CA THR A 144 8.63 17.25 0.83
C THR A 144 7.31 16.51 1.10
N PRO A 145 6.27 16.67 0.26
CA PRO A 145 5.02 15.91 0.38
C PRO A 145 5.24 14.42 0.09
N ASN A 146 4.28 13.59 0.51
CA ASN A 146 4.16 12.21 0.08
C ASN A 146 2.84 12.04 -0.70
N PRO A 147 2.86 12.17 -2.04
CA PRO A 147 1.63 12.13 -2.83
C PRO A 147 0.97 10.76 -2.85
N ASP A 148 1.67 9.67 -2.52
CA ASP A 148 1.07 8.33 -2.45
C ASP A 148 0.08 8.20 -1.27
N VAL A 149 0.38 8.85 -0.14
CA VAL A 149 -0.57 8.95 1.00
C VAL A 149 -1.84 9.67 0.56
N PHE A 150 -1.70 10.81 -0.14
CA PHE A 150 -2.84 11.57 -0.65
C PHE A 150 -3.59 10.81 -1.76
N CYS A 151 -2.89 10.10 -2.64
CA CYS A 151 -3.50 9.29 -3.67
C CYS A 151 -4.39 8.19 -3.08
N ASN A 152 -3.94 7.52 -2.01
CA ASN A 152 -4.80 6.57 -1.30
C ASN A 152 -6.03 7.27 -0.71
N ARG A 153 -5.85 8.41 -0.02
CA ARG A 153 -6.97 9.15 0.60
C ARG A 153 -7.99 9.68 -0.40
N GLU A 154 -7.52 10.41 -1.41
CA GLU A 154 -8.34 11.21 -2.31
C GLU A 154 -8.85 10.43 -3.52
N ILE A 155 -8.06 9.46 -4.00
CA ILE A 155 -8.34 8.74 -5.25
C ILE A 155 -8.82 7.33 -4.95
N LYS A 156 -7.99 6.47 -4.36
CA LYS A 156 -8.37 5.05 -4.17
C LYS A 156 -9.54 4.88 -3.18
N PHE A 157 -9.45 5.55 -2.03
CA PHE A 157 -10.48 5.52 -0.97
C PHE A 157 -11.40 6.75 -0.99
N GLY A 158 -11.16 7.69 -1.91
CA GLY A 158 -12.04 8.83 -2.20
C GLY A 158 -12.80 8.58 -3.50
N ALA A 159 -12.35 9.21 -4.59
CA ALA A 159 -13.04 9.23 -5.89
C ALA A 159 -13.43 7.83 -6.41
N LEU A 160 -12.51 6.86 -6.37
CA LEU A 160 -12.82 5.48 -6.78
C LEU A 160 -13.87 4.88 -5.86
N PHE A 161 -13.64 4.89 -4.55
CA PHE A 161 -14.55 4.30 -3.57
C PHE A 161 -15.97 4.86 -3.71
N GLU A 162 -16.11 6.18 -3.82
CA GLU A 162 -17.40 6.85 -3.98
C GLU A 162 -18.06 6.54 -5.31
N SER A 163 -17.28 6.32 -6.36
CA SER A 163 -17.79 5.92 -7.67
C SER A 163 -18.30 4.47 -7.71
N VAL A 164 -17.83 3.60 -6.82
CA VAL A 164 -18.19 2.16 -6.81
C VAL A 164 -19.10 1.79 -5.64
N ILE A 165 -19.10 2.57 -4.55
CA ILE A 165 -19.97 2.44 -3.39
C ILE A 165 -20.65 3.80 -3.15
N PRO A 166 -21.76 4.10 -3.86
CA PRO A 166 -22.58 5.28 -3.61
C PRO A 166 -23.15 5.30 -2.18
N GLN A 167 -23.57 6.46 -1.68
CA GLN A 167 -24.05 6.64 -0.29
C GLN A 167 -25.16 5.69 0.17
N ASN A 168 -26.00 5.21 -0.76
CA ASN A 168 -27.12 4.30 -0.46
C ASN A 168 -26.79 2.83 -0.76
N ASP A 169 -25.54 2.50 -1.08
CA ASP A 169 -25.10 1.15 -1.37
C ASP A 169 -24.58 0.45 -0.10
N ASN A 170 -25.37 -0.52 0.37
CA ASN A 170 -25.06 -1.33 1.54
C ASN A 170 -24.53 -2.72 1.19
N ASP A 171 -24.28 -3.05 -0.08
CA ASP A 171 -23.86 -4.40 -0.51
C ASP A 171 -22.53 -4.43 -1.29
N THR A 172 -21.99 -3.28 -1.69
CA THR A 172 -20.71 -3.20 -2.42
C THR A 172 -19.50 -2.98 -1.51
N TRP A 173 -18.39 -3.60 -1.87
CA TRP A 173 -17.10 -3.62 -1.19
C TRP A 173 -15.97 -3.31 -2.17
N LEU A 174 -14.90 -2.68 -1.67
CA LEU A 174 -13.68 -2.42 -2.40
C LEU A 174 -12.57 -3.38 -1.94
N ALA A 175 -11.98 -4.13 -2.85
CA ALA A 175 -10.76 -4.90 -2.59
C ALA A 175 -9.56 -4.25 -3.27
N THR A 176 -8.41 -4.26 -2.61
CA THR A 176 -7.17 -3.76 -3.20
C THR A 176 -6.01 -4.72 -2.92
N GLY A 177 -4.98 -4.67 -3.76
CA GLY A 177 -3.75 -5.44 -3.56
C GLY A 177 -2.79 -4.85 -2.54
N HIS A 178 -3.26 -4.07 -1.57
CA HIS A 178 -2.37 -3.52 -0.54
C HIS A 178 -1.99 -4.57 0.50
N TYR A 179 -0.75 -4.48 0.95
CA TYR A 179 -0.22 -5.19 2.10
C TYR A 179 -0.61 -4.47 3.38
N ALA A 180 -1.86 -4.66 3.80
CA ALA A 180 -2.39 -4.20 5.07
C ALA A 180 -3.43 -5.19 5.59
N ASN A 181 -3.84 -5.03 6.83
CA ASN A 181 -4.89 -5.84 7.43
C ASN A 181 -5.92 -4.93 8.13
N ILE A 182 -7.15 -5.42 8.27
CA ILE A 182 -8.20 -4.75 9.04
C ILE A 182 -8.70 -5.73 10.10
N LEU A 183 -8.60 -5.32 11.36
CA LEU A 183 -9.22 -6.04 12.49
C LEU A 183 -10.32 -5.19 13.09
N TYR A 184 -11.40 -5.84 13.53
CA TYR A 184 -12.48 -5.15 14.21
C TYR A 184 -12.30 -5.22 15.71
N HIS A 185 -12.54 -4.10 16.37
CA HIS A 185 -12.61 -4.03 17.82
C HIS A 185 -13.82 -3.18 18.19
N GLN A 186 -14.73 -3.75 18.98
CA GLN A 186 -15.97 -3.08 19.38
C GLN A 186 -16.76 -2.51 18.18
N GLY A 187 -16.82 -3.26 17.08
CA GLY A 187 -17.55 -2.85 15.87
C GLY A 187 -16.88 -1.75 15.02
N ARG A 188 -15.67 -1.30 15.38
CA ARG A 188 -14.88 -0.32 14.62
C ARG A 188 -13.70 -0.99 13.91
N PRO A 189 -13.44 -0.73 12.61
CA PRO A 189 -12.25 -1.23 11.94
C PRO A 189 -11.00 -0.53 12.46
N ARG A 190 -9.92 -1.30 12.56
CA ARG A 190 -8.57 -0.81 12.80
C ARG A 190 -7.65 -1.30 11.73
N MET A 191 -6.83 -0.40 11.20
CA MET A 191 -5.75 -0.76 10.31
C MET A 191 -4.63 -1.43 11.10
N MET A 192 -4.20 -2.58 10.61
CA MET A 192 -3.16 -3.42 11.21
C MET A 192 -2.10 -3.71 10.16
N ARG A 193 -0.86 -3.89 10.62
CA ARG A 193 0.24 -4.26 9.72
C ARG A 193 -0.03 -5.60 9.04
N ALA A 194 0.43 -5.73 7.80
CA ALA A 194 0.44 -7.01 7.09
C ALA A 194 1.45 -7.97 7.72
N LYS A 195 1.31 -9.26 7.39
CA LYS A 195 2.26 -10.30 7.79
C LYS A 195 3.66 -10.06 7.22
N ASP A 196 3.74 -9.55 6.00
CA ASP A 196 5.01 -9.18 5.37
C ASP A 196 5.43 -7.78 5.79
N ILE A 197 6.27 -7.70 6.83
CA ILE A 197 6.73 -6.43 7.39
C ILE A 197 7.56 -5.62 6.39
N ASN A 198 8.25 -6.27 5.45
CA ASN A 198 9.07 -5.58 4.45
C ASN A 198 8.22 -4.95 3.34
N LYS A 199 6.99 -5.45 3.16
CA LYS A 199 6.04 -4.93 2.19
C LYS A 199 4.88 -4.18 2.82
N ASP A 200 4.83 -4.05 4.14
CA ASP A 200 3.74 -3.38 4.85
C ASP A 200 3.46 -1.99 4.29
N GLN A 201 2.21 -1.74 3.93
CA GLN A 201 1.75 -0.51 3.30
C GLN A 201 0.83 0.33 4.20
N THR A 202 0.74 0.00 5.49
CA THR A 202 -0.11 0.76 6.43
C THR A 202 0.30 2.22 6.56
N TYR A 203 1.58 2.54 6.35
CA TYR A 203 2.07 3.92 6.28
C TYR A 203 1.35 4.73 5.18
N TYR A 204 1.25 4.18 3.98
CA TYR A 204 0.61 4.84 2.83
C TYR A 204 -0.92 4.93 2.96
N LEU A 205 -1.50 4.10 3.83
CA LEU A 205 -2.93 4.06 4.11
C LEU A 205 -3.31 4.81 5.40
N SER A 206 -2.34 5.46 6.06
CA SER A 206 -2.50 6.09 7.37
C SER A 206 -3.57 7.17 7.45
N SER A 207 -3.94 7.77 6.31
CA SER A 207 -4.96 8.81 6.21
C SER A 207 -6.31 8.30 5.69
N VAL A 208 -6.51 6.99 5.57
CA VAL A 208 -7.79 6.42 5.14
C VAL A 208 -8.76 6.42 6.31
N GLY A 209 -9.93 7.02 6.10
CA GLY A 209 -10.99 7.13 7.10
C GLY A 209 -11.65 5.79 7.45
N GLU A 210 -12.12 5.70 8.69
CA GLU A 210 -12.82 4.52 9.24
C GLU A 210 -14.01 4.09 8.38
N SER A 211 -14.82 5.03 7.88
CA SER A 211 -15.99 4.78 7.03
C SER A 211 -15.63 4.00 5.77
N LYS A 212 -14.49 4.32 5.15
CA LYS A 212 -13.99 3.62 3.96
C LYS A 212 -13.45 2.25 4.31
N LEU A 213 -12.75 2.11 5.45
CA LEU A 213 -12.26 0.82 5.94
C LEU A 213 -13.40 -0.16 6.25
N ARG A 214 -14.60 0.33 6.59
CA ARG A 214 -15.78 -0.52 6.83
C ARG A 214 -16.20 -1.36 5.65
N ARG A 215 -15.82 -0.95 4.43
CA ARG A 215 -16.20 -1.62 3.16
C ARG A 215 -14.99 -2.02 2.34
N THR A 216 -13.84 -2.19 2.99
CA THR A 216 -12.56 -2.49 2.34
C THR A 216 -12.06 -3.88 2.67
N LEU A 217 -11.47 -4.56 1.69
CA LEU A 217 -10.80 -5.85 1.84
C LEU A 217 -9.32 -5.72 1.41
N PHE A 218 -8.45 -6.36 2.18
CA PHE A 218 -7.02 -6.55 1.83
C PHE A 218 -6.70 -8.06 1.79
N PRO A 219 -7.00 -8.76 0.68
CA PRO A 219 -6.83 -10.22 0.61
C PRO A 219 -5.39 -10.71 0.75
N LEU A 220 -4.40 -9.82 0.61
CA LEU A 220 -2.97 -10.15 0.72
C LEU A 220 -2.43 -10.05 2.15
N SER A 221 -3.26 -9.68 3.13
CA SER A 221 -2.84 -9.32 4.50
C SER A 221 -1.95 -10.37 5.19
N ASP A 222 -2.21 -11.65 4.92
CA ASP A 222 -1.58 -12.79 5.61
C ASP A 222 -0.55 -13.52 4.72
N LEU A 223 -0.18 -12.92 3.58
CA LEU A 223 0.74 -13.49 2.60
C LEU A 223 2.02 -12.66 2.51
N THR A 224 3.12 -13.32 2.15
CA THR A 224 4.39 -12.65 1.83
C THR A 224 4.52 -12.44 0.33
N LYS A 225 5.34 -11.46 -0.09
CA LYS A 225 5.57 -11.22 -1.52
C LYS A 225 6.07 -12.46 -2.27
N PRO A 226 7.02 -13.26 -1.74
CA PRO A 226 7.41 -14.51 -2.39
C PRO A 226 6.23 -15.46 -2.59
N THR A 227 5.38 -15.65 -1.57
CA THR A 227 4.18 -16.49 -1.69
C THR A 227 3.22 -15.97 -2.76
N ILE A 228 3.03 -14.65 -2.85
CA ILE A 228 2.18 -14.02 -3.88
C ILE A 228 2.74 -14.27 -5.28
N ARG A 229 4.06 -14.20 -5.46
CA ARG A 229 4.71 -14.53 -6.75
C ARG A 229 4.51 -15.99 -7.13
N THR A 230 4.70 -16.92 -6.20
CA THR A 230 4.42 -18.35 -6.42
C THR A 230 2.96 -18.59 -6.79
N LEU A 231 2.03 -18.00 -6.05
CA LEU A 231 0.60 -18.08 -6.33
C LEU A 231 0.24 -17.54 -7.73
N ALA A 232 0.85 -16.44 -8.16
CA ALA A 232 0.64 -15.89 -9.49
C ALA A 232 1.10 -16.86 -10.60
N GLN A 233 2.22 -17.56 -10.40
CA GLN A 233 2.73 -18.58 -11.32
C GLN A 233 1.84 -19.83 -11.32
N GLU A 234 1.43 -20.32 -10.16
CA GLU A 234 0.54 -21.49 -10.01
C GLU A 234 -0.82 -21.25 -10.69
N MET A 235 -1.38 -20.05 -10.53
CA MET A 235 -2.61 -19.63 -11.18
C MET A 235 -2.42 -19.22 -12.66
N ARG A 236 -1.17 -19.28 -13.15
CA ARG A 236 -0.77 -18.91 -14.53
C ARG A 236 -1.26 -17.52 -14.93
N LEU A 237 -1.18 -16.57 -14.00
CA LEU A 237 -1.65 -15.21 -14.26
C LEU A 237 -0.77 -14.52 -15.30
N PRO A 238 -1.34 -13.80 -16.28
CA PRO A 238 -0.58 -13.06 -17.30
C PRO A 238 0.48 -12.08 -16.75
N THR A 239 0.30 -11.61 -15.52
CA THR A 239 1.17 -10.65 -14.83
C THR A 239 2.14 -11.32 -13.85
N ALA A 240 2.29 -12.65 -13.85
CA ALA A 240 3.09 -13.38 -12.85
C ALA A 240 4.57 -12.91 -12.81
N GLU A 241 5.14 -12.65 -13.98
CA GLU A 241 6.53 -12.22 -14.17
C GLU A 241 6.71 -10.69 -14.17
N ARG A 242 5.60 -9.93 -14.12
CA ARG A 242 5.64 -8.48 -14.21
C ARG A 242 6.42 -7.87 -13.04
N GLU A 243 7.37 -6.99 -13.31
CA GLU A 243 8.13 -6.29 -12.28
C GLU A 243 7.24 -5.37 -11.42
N GLU A 244 7.71 -5.03 -10.23
CA GLU A 244 7.00 -4.07 -9.38
C GLU A 244 7.16 -2.66 -9.94
N SER A 245 6.06 -1.91 -9.98
CA SER A 245 6.11 -0.49 -10.33
C SER A 245 6.83 0.28 -9.23
N MET A 246 7.82 1.09 -9.62
CA MET A 246 8.57 2.00 -8.75
C MET A 246 8.25 3.45 -9.13
N GLY A 247 8.44 4.38 -8.21
CA GLY A 247 8.19 5.80 -8.44
C GLY A 247 6.83 6.29 -7.93
N LEU A 248 6.45 7.50 -8.35
CA LEU A 248 5.24 8.15 -7.87
C LEU A 248 4.00 7.42 -8.44
N CYS A 249 2.99 7.16 -7.61
CA CYS A 249 1.81 6.43 -8.05
C CYS A 249 1.15 7.10 -9.27
N PHE A 250 0.98 6.33 -10.34
CA PHE A 250 0.41 6.71 -11.65
C PHE A 250 1.26 7.60 -12.57
N VAL A 251 2.30 8.27 -12.06
CA VAL A 251 3.20 9.09 -12.88
C VAL A 251 4.43 8.30 -13.38
N GLY A 252 4.70 7.15 -12.74
CA GLY A 252 5.75 6.22 -13.13
C GLY A 252 7.13 6.55 -12.54
N GLU A 253 8.15 5.83 -12.98
CA GLU A 253 9.53 6.04 -12.55
C GLU A 253 10.15 7.21 -13.33
N ARG A 254 10.32 8.36 -12.67
CA ARG A 254 11.04 9.50 -13.25
C ARG A 254 12.48 9.50 -12.73
N ARG A 255 13.41 8.97 -13.54
CA ARG A 255 14.86 8.91 -13.21
C ARG A 255 15.48 10.27 -12.86
N LYS A 256 14.86 11.36 -13.31
CA LYS A 256 15.23 12.75 -13.01
C LYS A 256 14.01 13.51 -12.51
N PHE A 257 13.65 13.25 -11.25
CA PHE A 257 12.48 13.85 -10.61
C PHE A 257 12.56 15.39 -10.55
N ASP A 258 13.76 15.93 -10.47
CA ASP A 258 14.05 17.36 -10.58
C ASP A 258 13.60 17.93 -11.94
N GLN A 259 13.93 17.24 -13.04
CA GLN A 259 13.49 17.65 -14.38
C GLN A 259 11.97 17.63 -14.52
N PHE A 260 11.32 16.59 -14.00
CA PHE A 260 9.86 16.49 -13.97
C PHE A 260 9.23 17.68 -13.22
N LEU A 261 9.71 18.02 -12.02
CA LEU A 261 9.18 19.19 -11.29
C LEU A 261 9.45 20.52 -12.00
N SER A 262 10.52 20.60 -12.80
CA SER A 262 10.89 21.81 -13.55
C SER A 262 9.86 22.18 -14.62
N GLU A 263 9.07 21.22 -15.10
CA GLU A 263 8.00 21.46 -16.08
C GLU A 263 6.80 22.19 -15.45
N TYR A 264 6.64 22.10 -14.13
CA TYR A 264 5.49 22.63 -13.39
C TYR A 264 5.82 23.83 -12.49
N MET A 265 7.10 24.03 -12.18
CA MET A 265 7.54 25.03 -11.21
C MET A 265 8.79 25.76 -11.67
N ALA A 266 8.80 27.09 -11.49
CA ALA A 266 9.99 27.89 -11.73
C ALA A 266 11.10 27.57 -10.71
N HIS A 267 12.34 27.60 -11.19
CA HIS A 267 13.51 27.43 -10.34
C HIS A 267 13.81 28.74 -9.64
N THR A 268 13.81 28.72 -8.31
CA THR A 268 14.29 29.85 -7.51
C THR A 268 15.61 29.47 -6.88
N SER A 269 16.71 29.88 -7.50
CA SER A 269 18.04 29.58 -6.99
C SER A 269 18.35 30.38 -5.73
N GLY A 270 19.13 29.78 -4.83
CA GLY A 270 19.49 30.41 -3.56
C GLY A 270 20.77 29.85 -2.96
N PRO A 271 21.43 30.60 -2.07
CA PRO A 271 22.66 30.15 -1.41
C PRO A 271 22.40 29.02 -0.40
N ILE A 272 23.34 28.07 -0.31
CA ILE A 272 23.38 27.05 0.74
C ILE A 272 24.43 27.43 1.77
N PHE A 273 24.04 27.43 3.05
CA PHE A 273 24.92 27.76 4.17
C PHE A 273 25.10 26.57 5.11
N LEU A 274 26.29 26.44 5.72
CA LEU A 274 26.54 25.50 6.81
C LEU A 274 26.18 26.13 8.15
N TYR A 275 25.33 25.45 8.93
CA TYR A 275 25.09 25.80 10.33
C TYR A 275 26.11 25.10 11.25
N PRO A 276 26.60 25.72 12.34
CA PRO A 276 26.33 27.09 12.80
C PRO A 276 27.25 28.15 12.20
N SER A 277 28.27 27.77 11.42
CA SER A 277 29.29 28.70 10.93
C SER A 277 28.78 29.77 9.96
N MET A 278 27.56 29.58 9.45
CA MET A 278 26.91 30.39 8.41
C MET A 278 27.77 30.59 7.16
N ARG A 279 28.74 29.70 6.93
CA ARG A 279 29.61 29.76 5.76
C ARG A 279 28.84 29.29 4.53
N LYS A 280 28.82 30.10 3.46
CA LYS A 280 28.26 29.70 2.16
C LYS A 280 29.08 28.52 1.60
N VAL A 281 28.40 27.46 1.20
CA VAL A 281 29.01 26.24 0.63
C VAL A 281 28.55 25.91 -0.78
N GLY A 282 27.58 26.64 -1.31
CA GLY A 282 27.14 26.47 -2.69
C GLY A 282 25.84 27.20 -2.93
N GLU A 283 25.14 26.78 -3.98
CA GLU A 283 23.82 27.26 -4.36
C GLU A 283 22.93 26.06 -4.71
N HIS A 284 21.63 26.18 -4.44
CA HIS A 284 20.61 25.23 -4.85
C HIS A 284 19.79 25.82 -5.99
N ASN A 285 19.17 24.97 -6.82
CA ASN A 285 18.34 25.37 -7.96
C ASN A 285 16.84 25.29 -7.60
N GLY A 286 16.46 25.81 -6.42
CA GLY A 286 15.12 25.64 -5.85
C GLY A 286 15.07 24.67 -4.67
N MET A 287 14.30 25.02 -3.63
CA MET A 287 14.21 24.22 -2.40
C MET A 287 13.59 22.84 -2.62
N HIS A 288 12.68 22.72 -3.58
CA HIS A 288 12.02 21.46 -3.94
C HIS A 288 12.98 20.39 -4.49
N THR A 289 14.17 20.79 -4.94
CA THR A 289 15.21 19.85 -5.43
C THR A 289 15.94 19.12 -4.30
N LEU A 290 15.70 19.54 -3.05
CA LEU A 290 16.36 19.00 -1.87
C LEU A 290 15.32 18.47 -0.89
N THR A 291 15.72 17.45 -0.12
CA THR A 291 14.91 16.93 0.99
C THR A 291 15.76 16.85 2.25
N ILE A 292 15.11 17.09 3.39
CA ILE A 292 15.76 17.01 4.70
C ILE A 292 16.39 15.62 4.89
N GLY A 293 17.66 15.57 5.31
CA GLY A 293 18.40 14.33 5.51
C GLY A 293 18.98 13.71 4.23
N GLN A 294 18.76 14.32 3.06
CA GLN A 294 19.37 13.87 1.81
C GLN A 294 20.90 14.01 1.87
N ASN A 295 21.60 12.97 1.43
CA ASN A 295 23.04 13.01 1.20
C ASN A 295 23.33 13.70 -0.16
N ALA A 296 23.10 15.01 -0.20
CA ALA A 296 23.11 15.81 -1.42
C ALA A 296 24.54 16.08 -1.92
N ARG A 297 24.72 16.06 -3.25
CA ARG A 297 25.95 16.52 -3.91
C ARG A 297 25.81 18.00 -4.20
N ILE A 298 26.55 18.85 -3.48
CA ILE A 298 26.58 20.28 -3.72
C ILE A 298 27.72 20.60 -4.70
N PRO A 299 27.47 21.31 -5.81
CA PRO A 299 28.53 21.75 -6.73
C PRO A 299 29.65 22.50 -6.00
N GLY A 300 30.91 22.20 -6.35
CA GLY A 300 32.08 22.82 -5.71
C GLY A 300 32.49 22.23 -4.35
N GLN A 301 31.75 21.26 -3.80
CA GLN A 301 32.12 20.58 -2.56
C GLN A 301 32.86 19.26 -2.81
N PRO A 302 33.97 18.99 -2.09
CA PRO A 302 34.80 17.80 -2.32
C PRO A 302 34.07 16.51 -1.95
N LYS A 303 33.22 16.54 -0.92
CA LYS A 303 32.41 15.41 -0.45
C LYS A 303 30.93 15.75 -0.58
N LYS A 304 30.07 14.72 -0.67
CA LYS A 304 28.63 14.92 -0.48
C LYS A 304 28.41 15.45 0.94
N LEU A 305 27.47 16.37 1.06
CA LEU A 305 27.10 16.93 2.34
C LEU A 305 25.74 16.34 2.70
N ASN A 306 25.67 15.66 3.84
CA ASN A 306 24.37 15.47 4.50
C ASN A 306 23.88 16.87 4.83
N HIS A 307 22.81 17.32 4.18
CA HIS A 307 22.37 18.71 4.30
C HIS A 307 22.10 19.05 5.79
N PRO A 308 22.92 19.89 6.46
CA PRO A 308 22.82 20.06 7.91
C PRO A 308 21.77 21.10 8.33
N ALA A 309 21.13 21.81 7.40
CA ALA A 309 20.28 22.93 7.78
C ALA A 309 19.00 22.51 8.53
N LEU A 310 18.62 21.22 8.54
CA LEU A 310 17.60 20.68 9.44
C LEU A 310 17.88 19.19 9.71
N MET A 311 18.72 18.85 10.69
CA MET A 311 18.81 17.46 11.16
C MET A 311 17.60 17.13 12.04
N CYS A 312 16.66 16.31 11.54
CA CYS A 312 15.71 15.62 12.40
C CYS A 312 16.47 14.52 13.17
N THR A 313 16.70 14.70 14.46
CA THR A 313 17.50 13.75 15.27
C THR A 313 16.68 12.58 15.80
N SER A 314 15.35 12.73 15.93
CA SER A 314 14.45 11.63 16.21
C SER A 314 13.00 11.99 15.86
N VAL A 315 12.26 11.02 15.32
CA VAL A 315 10.80 11.05 15.25
C VAL A 315 10.29 10.06 16.29
N LYS A 316 9.69 10.57 17.37
CA LYS A 316 8.86 9.72 18.24
C LYS A 316 7.49 9.62 17.60
N LEU A 317 7.26 8.51 16.90
CA LEU A 317 5.91 8.13 16.50
C LEU A 317 5.09 7.97 17.78
N ALA A 318 4.03 8.76 17.93
CA ALA A 318 3.02 8.45 18.93
C ALA A 318 2.54 7.02 18.68
N ASN A 319 2.36 6.23 19.74
CA ASN A 319 1.70 4.94 19.64
C ASN A 319 0.23 5.19 19.27
N TRP A 320 -0.05 5.33 17.98
CA TRP A 320 -1.41 5.42 17.46
C TRP A 320 -2.11 4.10 17.77
N LYS A 321 -2.92 4.09 18.82
CA LYS A 321 -3.76 2.92 19.14
C LYS A 321 -4.97 2.82 18.21
N TRP A 322 -5.35 3.91 17.52
CA TRP A 322 -6.60 4.04 16.76
C TRP A 322 -6.50 5.07 15.64
N ILE A 323 -7.24 4.84 14.55
CA ILE A 323 -7.51 5.78 13.45
C ILE A 323 -8.95 6.27 13.63
N SER A 324 -9.21 7.59 13.61
CA SER A 324 -10.56 8.18 13.72
C SER A 324 -10.76 9.30 12.68
N GLU A 325 -12.00 9.45 12.18
CA GLU A 325 -12.41 10.49 11.23
C GLU A 325 -12.79 11.82 11.89
N HIS A 326 -12.98 11.83 13.21
CA HIS A 326 -13.32 13.03 13.98
C HIS A 326 -12.06 13.58 14.64
N SER A 327 -11.67 14.81 14.30
CA SER A 327 -10.48 15.49 14.85
C SER A 327 -10.49 15.59 16.38
N GLU A 328 -11.69 15.63 16.97
CA GLU A 328 -11.93 15.71 18.42
C GLU A 328 -11.64 14.39 19.17
N GLU A 329 -11.74 13.24 18.49
CA GLU A 329 -11.44 11.93 19.06
C GLU A 329 -9.94 11.61 19.05
N VAL A 330 -9.18 12.32 18.21
CA VAL A 330 -7.72 12.23 18.19
C VAL A 330 -7.20 13.05 19.38
N LYS A 331 -7.19 12.46 20.58
CA LYS A 331 -6.44 13.02 21.71
C LYS A 331 -4.93 12.95 21.41
N VAL A 332 -4.46 13.93 20.66
CA VAL A 332 -3.04 14.17 20.43
C VAL A 332 -2.46 14.77 21.71
N LYS A 333 -1.66 13.99 22.46
CA LYS A 333 -0.46 14.61 23.02
C LYS A 333 0.44 14.85 21.81
N GLY A 334 0.71 16.12 21.53
CA GLY A 334 1.37 16.67 20.34
C GLY A 334 2.31 15.72 19.60
N ILE A 335 2.41 15.88 18.28
CA ILE A 335 3.73 15.70 17.66
C ILE A 335 4.62 16.74 18.35
N GLN A 336 5.35 16.29 19.37
CA GLN A 336 6.31 17.12 20.05
C GLN A 336 7.58 17.05 19.22
N PHE A 337 7.70 17.99 18.29
CA PHE A 337 8.99 18.32 17.74
C PHE A 337 9.81 18.89 18.90
N ASN A 338 10.72 18.09 19.46
CA ASN A 338 11.73 18.61 20.36
C ASN A 338 12.74 19.36 19.50
N TRP A 339 12.47 20.65 19.32
CA TRP A 339 13.44 21.57 18.78
C TRP A 339 14.47 21.83 19.88
N ASN A 340 15.74 21.52 19.63
CA ASN A 340 16.78 22.27 20.33
C ASN A 340 16.86 23.63 19.64
N THR A 341 16.13 24.62 20.16
CA THR A 341 16.76 25.93 20.25
C THR A 341 17.88 25.76 21.26
N TYR A 342 19.13 25.79 20.80
CA TYR A 342 20.21 26.06 21.75
C TYR A 342 19.96 27.48 22.27
N THR A 343 19.21 27.60 23.36
CA THR A 343 19.24 28.79 24.20
C THR A 343 20.61 28.75 24.82
N GLY A 344 21.51 29.60 24.34
CA GLY A 344 22.83 29.75 24.92
C GLY A 344 22.68 29.93 26.43
N SER A 345 23.15 28.95 27.20
CA SER A 345 23.51 29.21 28.57
C SER A 345 24.93 29.74 28.54
N ASN A 346 25.05 31.06 28.48
CA ASN A 346 26.17 31.70 29.14
C ASN A 346 26.07 31.37 30.62
N SER A 347 27.03 30.62 31.15
CA SER A 347 27.45 30.76 32.55
C SER A 347 28.82 30.12 32.74
N THR A 348 29.80 31.03 32.91
CA THR A 348 31.17 30.94 33.43
C THR A 348 32.19 30.11 32.68
#